data_AF-A0AAU2E8Y2-F1
#
_entry.id   AF-A0AAU2E8Y2-F1
#
_cell.length_a   1.000
_cell.length_b   1.000
_cell.length_c   1.000
_cell.angle_alpha   90.00
_cell.angle_beta   90.00
_cell.angle_gamma   90.00
#
_symmetry.space_group_name_H-M   'P 1'
#
loop_
_entity.id
_entity.type
_entity.pdbx_description
1 polymer ?
#
loop_
_entity_poly.entity_id
_entity_poly.type
_entity_poly.pdbx_seq_one_letter_code
_entity_poly.pdbx_strand_id
1 'polypeptide(L)' 'MTRHIGKAAFEPPPDEVSVTYQPVEMLDAHGSWTVGRINAWWQAPDRQRWCRIRALRGGSPAHWVVFNPEYVLLLPQGGT' A
#
# COMPACT_ATOMS: atom_id res chain seq x y z
N MET A 1 -20.49 -17.50 -10.77
CA MET A 1 -20.76 -16.06 -10.64
C MET A 1 -19.53 -15.41 -10.02
N THR A 2 -18.57 -14.94 -10.83
CA THR A 2 -17.39 -14.22 -10.31
C THR A 2 -17.41 -12.86 -10.94
N ARG A 3 -18.05 -11.89 -10.28
CA ARG A 3 -17.95 -10.49 -10.68
C ARG A 3 -16.50 -10.07 -10.44
N HIS A 4 -15.70 -10.04 -11.51
CA HIS A 4 -14.51 -9.20 -11.54
C HIS A 4 -14.99 -7.75 -11.52
N ILE A 5 -15.17 -7.21 -10.31
CA ILE A 5 -15.38 -5.79 -10.13
C ILE A 5 -14.03 -5.16 -10.51
N GLY A 6 -13.96 -4.58 -11.70
CA GLY A 6 -12.89 -3.65 -12.05
C GLY A 6 -12.94 -2.51 -11.05
N LYS A 7 -12.17 -2.64 -9.97
CA LYS A 7 -12.06 -1.65 -8.90
C LYS A 7 -11.45 -0.42 -9.56
N ALA A 8 -12.25 0.63 -9.76
CA ALA A 8 -11.72 1.95 -10.05
C ALA A 8 -10.61 2.21 -9.02
N ALA A 9 -9.39 2.46 -9.50
CA ALA A 9 -8.28 2.73 -8.63
C ALA A 9 -8.62 4.02 -7.88
N PHE A 10 -8.96 3.91 -6.61
CA PHE A 10 -9.18 5.06 -5.75
C PHE A 10 -7.90 5.91 -5.74
N GLU A 11 -8.03 7.21 -5.97
CA GLU A 11 -6.91 8.17 -5.99
C GLU A 11 -7.28 9.38 -5.11
N PRO A 12 -6.53 9.66 -4.04
CA PRO A 12 -6.68 10.87 -3.23
C PRO A 12 -6.40 12.16 -3.99
N PRO A 13 -6.88 13.32 -3.50
CA PRO A 13 -6.42 14.63 -3.97
C PRO A 13 -4.89 14.75 -3.86
N PRO A 14 -4.17 15.12 -4.94
CA PRO A 14 -2.71 15.11 -4.96
C PRO A 14 -2.04 15.99 -3.89
N ASP A 15 -2.71 17.07 -3.49
CA ASP A 15 -2.28 18.04 -2.48
C ASP A 15 -2.41 17.54 -1.04
N GLU A 16 -3.19 16.47 -0.82
CA GLU A 16 -3.33 15.80 0.48
C GLU A 16 -2.39 14.60 0.64
N VAL A 17 -1.61 14.28 -0.39
CA VAL A 17 -0.74 13.10 -0.42
C VAL A 17 0.65 13.44 0.15
N SER A 18 1.07 12.68 1.16
CA SER A 18 2.44 12.73 1.69
C SER A 18 3.31 11.66 1.04
N VAL A 19 4.23 12.06 0.15
CA VAL A 19 5.18 11.14 -0.50
C VAL A 19 6.17 10.58 0.54
N THR A 20 6.55 9.30 0.37
CA THR A 20 7.57 8.63 1.20
C THR A 20 8.28 7.54 0.39
N TYR A 21 9.27 6.87 0.98
CA TYR A 21 9.92 5.70 0.42
C TYR A 21 10.19 4.68 1.53
N GLN A 22 9.13 4.17 2.12
CA GLN A 22 9.17 3.28 3.29
C GLN A 22 9.19 1.81 2.83
N PRO A 23 10.24 1.02 3.11
CA PRO A 23 10.25 -0.41 2.85
C PRO A 23 9.21 -1.13 3.72
N VAL A 24 8.56 -2.15 3.16
CA VAL A 24 7.54 -2.92 3.86
C VAL A 24 7.59 -4.40 3.47
N GLU A 25 7.07 -5.26 4.34
CA GLU A 25 6.56 -6.57 3.94
C GLU A 25 5.04 -6.50 3.83
N MET A 26 4.49 -7.18 2.84
CA MET A 26 3.04 -7.20 2.57
C MET A 26 2.58 -8.64 2.41
N LEU A 27 1.43 -8.96 3.00
CA LEU A 27 0.78 -10.25 2.81
C LEU A 27 0.05 -10.26 1.45
N ASP A 28 0.41 -11.20 0.58
CA ASP A 28 -0.24 -11.36 -0.70
C ASP A 28 -1.53 -12.20 -0.63
N ALA A 29 -2.24 -12.31 -1.75
CA ALA A 29 -3.50 -13.06 -1.84
C ALA A 29 -3.34 -14.58 -1.61
N HIS A 30 -2.11 -15.10 -1.65
CA HIS A 30 -1.78 -16.49 -1.38
C HIS A 30 -1.34 -16.70 0.09
N GLY A 31 -1.36 -15.65 0.92
CA GLY A 31 -0.90 -15.71 2.30
C GLY A 31 0.63 -15.74 2.44
N SER A 32 1.38 -15.39 1.38
CA SER A 32 2.83 -15.27 1.43
C SER A 32 3.24 -13.82 1.70
N TRP A 33 4.30 -13.63 2.47
CA TRP A 33 4.90 -12.30 2.65
C TRP A 33 5.81 -11.94 1.46
N THR A 34 5.66 -10.72 0.96
CA THR A 34 6.48 -10.17 -0.12
C THR A 34 7.00 -8.79 0.21
N VAL A 35 8.21 -8.48 -0.25
CA VAL A 35 8.82 -7.17 -0.03
C VAL A 35 8.25 -6.15 -1.00
N GLY A 36 7.85 -5.00 -0.45
CA GLY A 36 7.31 -3.87 -1.17
C GLY A 36 7.85 -2.54 -0.68
N ARG A 37 7.21 -1.48 -1.15
CA ARG A 37 7.39 -0.12 -0.66
C ARG A 37 6.05 0.56 -0.51
N ILE A 38 5.91 1.35 0.54
CA ILE A 38 4.95 2.46 0.57
C ILE A 38 5.65 3.65 -0.07
N ASN A 39 5.06 4.22 -1.12
CA ASN A 39 5.60 5.43 -1.76
C ASN A 39 4.79 6.69 -1.45
N ALA A 40 3.63 6.55 -0.79
CA ALA A 40 2.83 7.68 -0.36
C ALA A 40 1.86 7.28 0.76
N TRP A 41 1.49 8.25 1.58
CA TRP A 41 0.46 8.19 2.60
C TRP A 41 -0.65 9.18 2.29
N TRP A 42 -1.86 8.84 2.68
CA TRP A 42 -3.01 9.74 2.70
C TRP A 42 -3.87 9.43 3.92
N GLN A 43 -4.47 10.46 4.49
CA GLN A 43 -5.40 10.32 5.60
C GLN A 43 -6.78 10.77 5.11
N ALA A 44 -7.73 9.84 5.09
CA ALA A 44 -9.09 10.15 4.70
C ALA A 44 -9.77 11.09 5.73
N PRO A 45 -10.86 11.78 5.35
CA PRO A 45 -11.59 12.66 6.26
C PRO A 45 -12.10 11.98 7.54
N ASP A 46 -12.37 10.67 7.47
CA ASP A 46 -12.77 9.82 8.60
C ASP A 46 -11.59 9.37 9.49
N ARG A 47 -10.39 9.91 9.26
CA ARG A 47 -9.12 9.54 9.91
C ARG A 47 -8.60 8.15 9.55
N GLN A 48 -9.21 7.43 8.61
CA GLN A 48 -8.66 6.18 8.10
C GLN A 48 -7.34 6.47 7.36
N ARG A 49 -6.28 5.76 7.75
CA ARG A 49 -4.99 5.87 7.05
C ARG A 49 -4.96 4.95 5.84
N TRP A 50 -4.52 5.51 4.73
CA TRP A 50 -4.26 4.83 3.47
C TRP A 50 -2.79 4.94 3.11
N CYS A 51 -2.27 3.90 2.48
CA CYS A 51 -0.94 3.88 1.91
C CYS A 51 -1.00 3.47 0.45
N ARG A 52 -0.10 4.04 -0.34
CA ARG A 52 0.12 3.61 -1.72
C ARG A 52 1.25 2.60 -1.73
N ILE A 53 0.91 1.35 -1.99
CA ILE A 53 1.83 0.23 -1.95
C ILE A 53 2.25 -0.20 -3.34
N ARG A 54 3.47 -0.72 -3.45
CA ARG A 54 3.98 -1.39 -4.65
C ARG A 54 4.83 -2.59 -4.24
N ALA A 55 4.51 -3.76 -4.79
CA ALA A 55 5.38 -4.93 -4.67
C ALA A 55 6.65 -4.75 -5.51
N LEU A 56 7.81 -5.10 -4.97
CA LEU A 56 9.07 -5.02 -5.71
C LEU A 56 9.22 -6.19 -6.71
N ARG A 57 8.59 -7.32 -6.41
CA ARG A 57 8.51 -8.49 -7.29
C ARG A 57 7.13 -8.56 -7.96
N GLY A 58 7.08 -9.12 -9.17
CA GLY A 58 5.82 -9.39 -9.88
C GLY A 58 5.21 -8.21 -10.65
N GLY A 59 5.90 -7.07 -10.76
CA GLY A 59 5.55 -6.00 -11.70
C GLY A 59 4.23 -5.28 -11.46
N SER A 60 3.54 -5.54 -10.33
CA SER A 60 2.25 -4.93 -10.04
C SER A 60 2.36 -3.40 -9.89
N PRO A 61 1.42 -2.64 -10.47
CA PRO A 61 1.42 -1.19 -10.34
C PRO A 61 1.14 -0.75 -8.90
N ALA A 62 1.62 0.45 -8.57
CA ALA A 62 1.36 1.04 -7.26
C ALA A 62 -0.12 1.38 -7.11
N HIS A 63 -0.74 1.01 -5.99
CA HIS A 63 -2.16 1.23 -5.75
C HIS A 63 -2.43 1.59 -4.29
N TRP A 64 -3.52 2.32 -4.06
CA TRP A 64 -3.95 2.74 -2.73
C TRP A 64 -4.70 1.62 -2.00
N VAL A 65 -4.32 1.40 -0.75
CA VAL A 65 -4.98 0.46 0.17
C VAL A 65 -5.12 1.11 1.55
N VAL A 66 -6.09 0.63 2.33
CA VAL A 66 -6.17 0.96 3.74
C VAL A 66 -4.97 0.35 4.46
N PHE A 67 -4.27 1.15 5.26
CA PHE A 67 -3.16 0.64 6.06
C PHE A 67 -3.69 -0.27 7.17
N ASN A 68 -3.32 -1.55 7.09
CA ASN A 68 -3.58 -2.52 8.13
C ASN A 68 -2.24 -3.16 8.55
N PRO A 69 -1.80 -3.00 9.81
CA PRO A 69 -0.54 -3.57 10.29
C PRO A 69 -0.53 -5.11 10.32
N GLU A 70 -1.68 -5.78 10.22
CA GLU A 70 -1.75 -7.25 10.09
C GLU A 70 -1.32 -7.73 8.70
N TYR A 71 -1.42 -6.87 7.68
CA TYR A 71 -1.12 -7.21 6.28
C TYR A 71 0.03 -6.41 5.69
N VAL A 72 0.48 -5.34 6.36
CA VAL A 72 1.56 -4.46 5.92
C VAL A 72 2.47 -4.14 7.11
N LEU A 73 3.66 -4.73 7.11
CA LEU A 73 4.67 -4.53 8.15
C LEU A 73 5.68 -3.48 7.68
N LEU A 74 5.89 -2.45 8.49
CA LEU A 74 6.91 -1.44 8.21
C LEU A 74 8.29 -2.01 8.53
N LEU A 75 9.17 -2.04 7.54
CA LEU A 75 10.57 -2.42 7.74
C LEU A 75 11.40 -1.20 8.16
N PRO A 76 12.50 -1.36 8.90
CA PRO A 76 13.42 -0.27 9.19
C PRO A 76 13.94 0.38 7.88
N GLN A 77 14.08 1.71 7.85
CA GLN A 77 14.65 2.44 6.70
C GLN A 77 16.20 2.37 6.62
N GLY A 78 16.84 1.64 7.53
CA GLY A 78 18.28 1.46 7.63
C GLY A 78 18.63 0.81 8.97
N GLY A 79 19.76 0.09 9.02
CA GLY A 79 20.33 -0.44 10.26
C GLY A 79 21.59 0.34 10.61
N THR A 80 21.79 0.61 11.90
CA THR A 80 23.12 0.90 12.44
C THR A 80 23.75 -0.41 12.88
#